data_AF-A0A7C6TVF2-F1
#
_entry.id   AF-A0A7C6TVF2-F1
#
_cell.length_a   1.000
_cell.length_b   1.000
_cell.length_c   1.000
_cell.angle_alpha   90.00
_cell.angle_beta   90.00
_cell.angle_gamma   90.00
#
_symmetry.space_group_name_H-M   'P 1'
#
loop_
_entity.id
_entity.type
_entity.pdbx_description
1 polymer ?
#
loop_
_entity_poly.entity_id
_entity_poly.type
_entity_poly.pdbx_seq_one_letter_code
_entity_poly.pdbx_strand_id
1 'polypeptide(L)'
;MSNRTIMILVALAAILFWIGLVVLMNERPPEPTNQVVFLLILGGAVWGTIMPVSYALNARLATSLGTVGDLRRAVRQGMLASVLVQVLMVLQFMRVLNLFTGVMLVLVTMLLEALLALRRA
;
A
#
# COMPACT_ATOMS: atom_id res chain seq x y z
N MET A 1 -3.52 23.40 -2.57
CA MET A 1 -2.64 22.44 -3.28
C MET A 1 -3.48 21.62 -4.23
N SER A 2 -3.02 21.38 -5.46
CA SER A 2 -3.71 20.47 -6.39
C SER A 2 -3.45 19.01 -5.99
N ASN A 3 -4.42 18.11 -6.18
CA ASN A 3 -4.25 16.67 -6.00
C ASN A 3 -3.01 16.14 -6.72
N ARG A 4 -2.68 16.72 -7.89
CA ARG A 4 -1.49 16.35 -8.67
C ARG A 4 -0.20 16.63 -7.91
N THR A 5 -0.10 17.77 -7.23
CA THR A 5 1.06 18.11 -6.38
C THR A 5 1.17 17.14 -5.22
N ILE A 6 0.05 16.77 -4.58
CA ILE A 6 0.03 15.78 -3.50
C ILE A 6 0.54 14.43 -4.00
N MET A 7 0.08 13.95 -5.16
CA MET A 7 0.53 12.68 -5.72
C MET A 7 2.05 12.66 -6.00
N ILE A 8 2.61 13.77 -6.51
CA ILE A 8 4.04 13.89 -6.77
C ILE A 8 4.83 13.84 -5.45
N LEU A 9 4.42 14.61 -4.44
CA LEU A 9 5.09 14.62 -3.14
C LEU A 9 5.04 13.24 -2.46
N VAL A 10 3.89 12.58 -2.52
CA VAL A 10 3.72 11.22 -1.98
C VAL A 10 4.59 10.21 -2.72
N ALA A 11 4.69 10.29 -4.05
CA ALA A 11 5.57 9.42 -4.83
C ALA A 11 7.05 9.64 -4.51
N LEU A 12 7.48 10.90 -4.33
CA LEU A 12 8.85 11.21 -3.92
C LEU A 12 9.15 10.68 -2.51
N ALA A 13 8.21 10.84 -1.57
CA ALA A 13 8.34 10.27 -0.24
C ALA A 13 8.43 8.73 -0.27
N ALA A 14 7.68 8.07 -1.16
CA ALA A 14 7.74 6.63 -1.35
C ALA A 14 9.14 6.16 -1.81
N ILE A 15 9.79 6.90 -2.72
CA ILE A 15 11.16 6.63 -3.15
C ILE A 15 12.12 6.70 -1.96
N LEU A 16 11.99 7.71 -1.11
CA LEU A 16 12.80 7.83 0.11
C LEU A 16 12.59 6.65 1.07
N PHE A 17 11.35 6.19 1.24
CA PHE A 17 11.07 5.01 2.05
C PHE A 17 11.68 3.74 1.46
N TRP A 18 11.61 3.54 0.14
CA TRP A 18 12.26 2.40 -0.51
C TRP A 18 13.78 2.41 -0.32
N ILE A 19 14.42 3.58 -0.46
CA ILE A 19 15.85 3.75 -0.19
C ILE A 19 16.15 3.41 1.28
N GLY A 20 15.38 3.95 2.23
CA GLY A 20 15.54 3.67 3.65
C GLY A 20 15.40 2.18 3.98
N LEU A 21 14.49 1.48 3.28
CA LEU A 21 14.29 0.04 3.44
C LEU A 21 15.49 -0.76 2.95
N VAL A 22 16.06 -0.40 1.78
CA VAL A 22 17.29 -1.02 1.27
C VAL A 22 18.46 -0.79 2.23
N VAL A 23 18.64 0.43 2.74
CA VAL A 23 19.69 0.72 3.73
C VAL A 23 19.49 -0.11 4.99
N LEU A 24 18.27 -0.15 5.54
CA LEU A 24 17.97 -0.94 6.74
C LEU A 24 18.30 -2.43 6.55
N MET A 25 17.95 -3.01 5.41
CA MET A 25 18.19 -4.42 5.11
C MET A 25 19.67 -4.78 4.98
N ASN A 26 20.51 -3.84 4.51
CA ASN A 26 21.94 -4.09 4.30
C ASN A 26 22.79 -3.78 5.54
N GLU A 27 22.41 -2.77 6.32
CA GLU A 27 23.23 -2.26 7.42
C GLU A 27 22.85 -2.86 8.79
N ARG A 28 21.62 -3.40 8.93
CA ARG A 28 21.12 -3.85 10.24
C ARG A 28 20.76 -5.34 10.24
N PRO A 29 21.14 -6.09 11.29
CA PRO A 29 20.73 -7.48 11.44
C PRO A 29 19.21 -7.57 11.72
N PRO A 30 18.57 -8.72 11.39
CA PRO A 30 17.12 -8.92 11.49
C PRO A 30 16.64 -9.16 12.93
N GLU A 31 16.91 -8.20 13.82
CA GLU A 31 16.42 -8.18 15.21
C GLU A 31 14.93 -7.79 15.29
N PRO A 32 14.19 -8.17 16.34
CA PRO A 32 12.76 -7.86 16.48
C PRO A 32 12.43 -6.37 16.32
N THR A 33 13.25 -5.49 16.91
CA THR A 33 13.09 -4.03 16.78
C THR A 33 13.23 -3.59 15.33
N ASN A 34 14.23 -4.11 14.61
CA ASN A 34 14.49 -3.77 13.22
C ASN A 34 13.39 -4.33 12.29
N GLN A 35 12.78 -5.46 12.63
CA GLN A 35 11.63 -6.00 11.90
C GLN A 35 10.40 -5.09 12.02
N VAL A 36 10.14 -4.50 13.19
CA VAL A 36 9.05 -3.53 13.36
C VAL A 36 9.33 -2.26 12.54
N VAL A 37 10.55 -1.73 12.61
CA VAL A 37 10.96 -0.56 11.80
C VAL A 37 10.84 -0.86 10.30
N PHE A 38 11.25 -2.06 9.87
CA PHE A 38 11.10 -2.53 8.51
C PHE A 38 9.63 -2.51 8.06
N LEU A 39 8.71 -3.05 8.86
CA LEU A 39 7.28 -3.09 8.52
C LEU A 39 6.68 -1.68 8.40
N LEU A 40 7.08 -0.76 9.28
CA LEU A 40 6.63 0.65 9.22
C LEU A 40 7.10 1.34 7.94
N ILE A 41 8.39 1.20 7.60
CA ILE A 41 8.96 1.78 6.38
C ILE A 41 8.34 1.13 5.15
N LEU A 42 8.17 -0.19 5.14
CA LEU A 42 7.54 -0.93 4.05
C LEU A 42 6.09 -0.49 3.85
N GLY A 43 5.31 -0.37 4.93
CA GLY A 43 3.94 0.10 4.88
C GLY A 43 3.84 1.50 4.25
N GLY A 44 4.72 2.41 4.66
CA GLY A 44 4.82 3.75 4.09
C GLY A 44 5.23 3.74 2.61
N ALA A 45 6.23 2.94 2.24
CA ALA A 45 6.69 2.79 0.87
C ALA A 45 5.59 2.26 -0.06
N VAL A 46 4.91 1.18 0.35
CA VAL A 46 3.81 0.59 -0.42
C VAL A 46 2.64 1.56 -0.53
N TRP A 47 2.23 2.17 0.58
CA TRP A 47 1.14 3.15 0.57
C TRP A 47 1.44 4.31 -0.38
N GLY A 48 2.64 4.89 -0.26
CA GLY A 48 3.10 6.00 -1.09
C GLY A 48 3.33 5.62 -2.57
N THR A 49 3.49 4.34 -2.88
CA THR A 49 3.60 3.85 -4.26
C THR A 49 2.22 3.59 -4.85
N ILE A 50 1.35 2.89 -4.13
CA ILE A 50 0.03 2.46 -4.62
C ILE A 50 -0.96 3.63 -4.70
N MET A 51 -0.90 4.59 -3.78
CA MET A 51 -1.79 5.75 -3.79
C MET A 51 -1.71 6.56 -5.11
N PRO A 52 -0.54 7.04 -5.59
CA PRO A 52 -0.46 7.76 -6.86
C PRO A 52 -0.77 6.87 -8.07
N VAL A 53 -0.34 5.61 -8.06
CA VAL A 53 -0.64 4.65 -9.14
C VAL A 53 -2.15 4.43 -9.26
N SER A 54 -2.83 4.17 -8.15
CA SER A 54 -4.28 3.98 -8.13
C SER A 54 -5.03 5.24 -8.54
N TYR A 55 -4.58 6.43 -8.11
CA TYR A 55 -5.15 7.70 -8.56
C TYR A 55 -5.06 7.85 -10.08
N ALA A 56 -3.89 7.58 -10.66
CA ALA A 56 -3.68 7.67 -12.11
C ALA A 56 -4.47 6.63 -12.90
N LEU A 57 -4.59 5.40 -12.39
CA LEU A 57 -5.39 4.34 -13.01
C LEU A 57 -6.89 4.64 -12.95
N ASN A 58 -7.39 5.07 -11.79
CA ASN A 58 -8.82 5.41 -11.62
C ASN A 58 -9.21 6.60 -12.49
N ALA A 59 -8.33 7.58 -12.71
CA ALA A 59 -8.58 8.69 -13.61
C ALA A 59 -8.78 8.27 -15.08
N ARG A 60 -8.32 7.07 -15.47
CA ARG A 60 -8.46 6.52 -16.84
C ARG A 60 -9.56 5.47 -16.96
N LEU A 61 -9.76 4.66 -15.92
CA LEU A 61 -10.54 3.42 -15.99
C LEU A 61 -11.85 3.45 -15.20
N ALA A 62 -12.01 4.41 -14.29
CA ALA A 62 -13.16 4.45 -13.38
C ALA A 62 -14.01 5.71 -13.58
N THR A 63 -15.28 5.60 -13.21
CA THR A 63 -16.17 6.75 -13.07
C THR A 63 -15.60 7.72 -12.04
N SER A 64 -15.47 9.00 -12.42
CA SER A 64 -14.99 10.02 -11.49
C SER A 64 -16.01 10.23 -10.36
N LEU A 65 -15.50 10.24 -9.13
CA LEU A 65 -16.25 10.56 -7.92
C LEU A 65 -16.03 12.02 -7.50
N GLY A 66 -15.52 12.85 -8.41
CA GLY A 66 -15.05 14.20 -8.15
C GLY A 66 -13.69 14.25 -7.44
N THR A 67 -13.12 15.45 -7.35
CA THR A 67 -11.75 15.68 -6.87
C THR A 67 -11.46 15.08 -5.48
N VAL A 68 -12.41 15.20 -4.55
CA VAL A 68 -12.26 14.68 -3.18
C VAL A 68 -12.55 13.18 -3.12
N GLY A 69 -13.52 12.70 -3.91
CA GLY A 69 -13.88 11.28 -3.96
C GLY A 69 -12.77 10.42 -4.55
N ASP A 70 -12.18 10.86 -5.65
CA ASP A 70 -11.07 10.17 -6.34
C ASP A 70 -9.82 10.09 -5.46
N LEU A 71 -9.52 11.18 -4.73
CA LEU A 71 -8.42 11.20 -3.77
C LEU A 71 -8.69 10.23 -2.61
N ARG A 72 -9.88 10.27 -2.02
CA ARG A 72 -10.24 9.38 -0.89
C ARG A 72 -10.21 7.91 -1.30
N ARG A 73 -10.61 7.59 -2.54
CA ARG A 73 -10.51 6.24 -3.10
C ARG A 73 -9.05 5.80 -3.22
N ALA A 74 -8.19 6.63 -3.81
CA ALA A 74 -6.77 6.33 -3.95
C ALA A 74 -6.06 6.13 -2.60
N VAL A 75 -6.33 6.98 -1.61
CA VAL A 75 -5.81 6.83 -0.24
C VAL A 75 -6.21 5.48 0.35
N ARG A 76 -7.49 5.12 0.24
CA ARG A 76 -8.00 3.85 0.77
C ARG A 76 -7.37 2.64 0.07
N GLN A 77 -7.27 2.67 -1.27
CA GLN A 77 -6.65 1.59 -2.03
C GLN A 77 -5.18 1.42 -1.65
N GLY A 78 -4.45 2.53 -1.49
CA GLY A 78 -3.10 2.50 -0.93
C GLY A 78 -3.05 1.87 0.46
N MET A 79 -3.97 2.23 1.35
CA MET A 79 -3.99 1.72 2.73
C MET A 79 -4.29 0.23 2.78
N LEU A 80 -5.25 -0.24 2.00
CA LEU A 80 -5.57 -1.67 1.92
C LEU A 80 -4.39 -2.47 1.36
N ALA A 81 -3.73 -1.96 0.32
CA ALA A 81 -2.54 -2.60 -0.24
C ALA A 81 -1.38 -2.64 0.76
N SER A 82 -1.13 -1.56 1.49
CA SER A 82 -0.06 -1.52 2.49
C SER A 82 -0.33 -2.42 3.69
N VAL A 83 -1.58 -2.51 4.15
CA VAL A 83 -1.97 -3.46 5.20
C VAL A 83 -1.83 -4.90 4.71
N LEU A 84 -2.29 -5.21 3.50
CA LEU A 84 -2.14 -6.54 2.92
C LEU A 84 -0.66 -6.96 2.84
N VAL A 85 0.20 -6.10 2.31
CA VAL A 85 1.65 -6.40 2.22
C VAL A 85 2.28 -6.58 3.60
N GLN A 86 1.91 -5.75 4.59
CA GLN A 86 2.40 -5.93 5.96
C GLN A 86 1.95 -7.26 6.56
N VAL A 87 0.68 -7.64 6.40
CA VAL A 87 0.16 -8.93 6.88
C VAL A 87 0.91 -10.08 6.24
N LEU A 88 1.09 -10.05 4.91
CA LEU A 88 1.86 -11.07 4.18
C LEU A 88 3.30 -11.16 4.71
N MET A 89 3.93 -10.02 5.01
CA MET A 89 5.29 -10.02 5.54
C MET A 89 5.40 -10.50 6.97
N VAL A 90 4.44 -10.19 7.83
CA VAL A 90 4.37 -10.75 9.18
C VAL A 90 4.23 -12.28 9.11
N LEU A 91 3.34 -12.79 8.25
CA LEU A 91 3.17 -14.23 8.05
C LEU A 91 4.45 -14.89 7.50
N GLN A 92 5.18 -14.20 6.63
CA GLN A 92 6.46 -14.66 6.11
C GLN A 92 7.52 -14.72 7.21
N PHE A 93 7.62 -13.71 8.09
CA PHE A 93 8.54 -13.73 9.22
C PHE A 93 8.25 -14.88 10.18
N MET A 94 6.97 -15.20 10.38
CA MET A 94 6.55 -16.38 11.15
C MET A 94 6.75 -17.71 10.40
N ARG A 95 7.13 -17.68 9.11
CA ARG A 95 7.22 -18.85 8.20
C ARG A 95 5.91 -19.65 8.07
N VAL A 96 4.77 -18.97 8.26
CA VAL A 96 3.42 -19.57 8.12
C VAL A 96 2.80 -19.18 6.76
N LEU A 97 3.45 -18.31 5.99
CA LEU A 97 2.97 -17.90 4.68
C LEU A 97 3.05 -19.08 3.68
N ASN A 98 1.89 -19.63 3.36
CA ASN A 98 1.72 -20.55 2.24
C ASN A 98 1.11 -19.82 1.05
N LEU A 99 1.37 -20.32 -0.17
CA LEU A 99 0.80 -19.77 -1.40
C LEU A 99 -0.72 -19.66 -1.31
N PHE A 100 -1.38 -20.70 -0.79
CA PHE A 100 -2.83 -20.72 -0.61
C PHE A 100 -3.31 -19.59 0.31
N THR A 101 -2.69 -19.43 1.49
CA THR A 101 -3.03 -18.37 2.44
C THR A 101 -2.81 -16.99 1.85
N GLY A 102 -1.72 -16.80 1.10
CA GLY A 102 -1.42 -15.54 0.42
C GLY A 102 -2.47 -15.18 -0.63
N VAL A 103 -2.81 -16.11 -1.52
CA VAL A 103 -3.86 -15.93 -2.54
C VAL A 103 -5.21 -15.63 -1.88
N MET A 104 -5.55 -16.35 -0.82
CA MET A 104 -6.82 -16.16 -0.11
C MET A 104 -6.93 -14.76 0.52
N LEU A 105 -5.85 -14.24 1.11
CA LEU A 105 -5.81 -12.87 1.66
C LEU A 105 -5.94 -11.79 0.57
N VAL A 106 -5.29 -12.00 -0.58
CA VAL A 106 -5.44 -11.12 -1.75
C VAL A 106 -6.89 -11.11 -2.22
N LEU A 107 -7.51 -12.28 -2.38
CA LEU A 107 -8.91 -12.41 -2.79
C LEU A 107 -9.87 -11.72 -1.81
N VAL A 108 -9.70 -11.94 -0.50
CA VAL A 108 -10.51 -11.26 0.53
C VAL A 108 -10.35 -9.75 0.43
N THR A 109 -9.14 -9.25 0.25
CA THR A 109 -8.87 -7.81 0.13
C THR A 109 -9.49 -7.23 -1.14
N MET A 110 -9.45 -7.97 -2.26
CA MET A 110 -10.13 -7.59 -3.51
C MET A 110 -11.66 -7.56 -3.34
N LEU A 111 -12.24 -8.56 -2.67
CA LEU A 111 -13.68 -8.61 -2.37
C LEU A 111 -14.10 -7.44 -1.48
N LEU A 112 -13.30 -7.11 -0.46
CA LEU A 112 -13.54 -5.96 0.40
C LEU A 112 -13.53 -4.66 -0.40
N GLU A 113 -12.52 -4.46 -1.27
CA GLU A 113 -12.45 -3.27 -2.12
C GLU A 113 -13.61 -3.21 -3.12
N ALA A 114 -14.03 -4.35 -3.68
CA ALA A 114 -15.18 -4.44 -4.56
C ALA A 114 -16.49 -4.09 -3.83
N LEU A 115 -16.71 -4.64 -2.63
CA LEU A 115 -17.88 -4.35 -1.81
C LEU A 115 -17.93 -2.88 -1.40
N LEU A 116 -16.78 -2.29 -1.05
CA LEU A 116 -16.68 -0.86 -0.74
C LEU A 116 -16.87 0.04 -1.96
N ALA A 117 -16.52 -0.44 -3.16
CA ALA A 117 -16.82 0.25 -4.40
C ALA A 117 -18.32 0.20 -4.71
N LEU A 118 -18.97 -0.97 -4.59
CA LEU A 118 -20.40 -1.13 -4.82
C LEU A 118 -21.25 -0.33 -3.83
N ARG A 119 -20.87 -0.28 -2.54
CA ARG A 119 -21.61 0.50 -1.52
C ARG A 119 -21.65 2.00 -1.82
N ARG A 120 -20.74 2.52 -2.64
CA ARG A 120 -20.62 3.95 -2.99
C ARG A 120 -21.10 4.29 -4.40
N ALA A 121 -21.45 3.29 -5.21
CA ALA A 121 -22.10 3.45 -6.50
C ALA A 121 -23.60 3.66 -6.29
#